data_AF-A0A126WZP8-F1
#
_entry.id   AF-A0A126WZP8-F1
#
_cell.length_a   1.000
_cell.length_b   1.000
_cell.length_c   1.000
_cell.angle_alpha   90.00
_cell.angle_beta   90.00
_cell.angle_gamma   90.00
#
_symmetry.space_group_name_H-M   'P 1'
#
loop_
_entity.id
_entity.type
_entity.pdbx_description
1 polymer ?
#
loop_
_entity_poly.entity_id
_entity_poly.type
_entity_poly.pdbx_seq_one_letter_code
_entity_poly.pdbx_strand_id
1 'polypeptide(L)'
;MESQLGLIEQSFDLRYSGWVREALNELPDCFTITDPCISGHPIVFASNGFLKIFGYSKDEVIGRNGRVFQGPKTDRRSVMEIREAIREERPIQISLLNYRKDGTPFWMLFHMCPVFSKEDGRVIHFVGVQVPIHRRPRHSRCTIAGNAMNSCENGAEFCKGVFRCCRREVCSDTVMELGRASALDSVSSPEDGEVEINEPCEASELEKQKANAVASNILSILTHYSESSGKLVCGKCCCLSGKGLLGSSLNMSLGRIKQSFVLSDPHLPDMPIVYASDIFMELTGYARHEVLGRNCRFLSGLDTDPATQYQIKECIRTEQPCTVRILNYRKDKTPFWNLLHISPVRNASGKVAYFVGVQIEDSCKNEEEHGLSPQRRQLSVVGAVKVAVRSMSIGASTS
;
A
#
# COMPACT_ATOMS: atom_id res chain seq x y z
N MET A 1 -2.46 28.56 0.49
CA MET A 1 -3.10 27.24 0.67
C MET A 1 -2.79 26.46 -0.59
N GLU A 2 -1.73 25.65 -0.60
CA GLU A 2 -1.41 24.82 -1.77
C GLU A 2 -2.51 23.77 -1.93
N SER A 3 -2.98 23.55 -3.16
CA SER A 3 -3.94 22.49 -3.43
C SER A 3 -3.29 21.14 -3.12
N GLN A 4 -4.09 20.15 -2.70
CA GLN A 4 -3.61 18.78 -2.46
C GLN A 4 -2.86 18.22 -3.68
N LEU A 5 -3.25 18.64 -4.89
CA LEU A 5 -2.59 18.31 -6.15
C LEU A 5 -1.18 18.92 -6.24
N GLY A 6 -1.01 20.18 -5.82
CA GLY A 6 0.30 20.83 -5.76
C GLY A 6 1.28 20.11 -4.81
N LEU A 7 0.81 19.62 -3.66
CA LEU A 7 1.64 18.82 -2.75
C LEU A 7 2.06 17.47 -3.35
N ILE A 8 1.19 16.84 -4.14
CA ILE A 8 1.47 15.58 -4.83
C ILE A 8 2.52 15.79 -5.92
N GLU A 9 2.34 16.82 -6.75
CA GLU A 9 3.30 17.14 -7.82
C GLU A 9 4.66 17.52 -7.25
N GLN A 10 4.69 18.39 -6.24
CA GLN A 10 5.92 18.77 -5.55
C GLN A 10 6.63 17.57 -4.91
N SER A 11 5.92 16.61 -4.33
CA SER A 11 6.58 15.46 -3.67
C SER A 11 7.45 14.66 -4.63
N PHE A 12 6.98 14.47 -5.86
CA PHE A 12 7.72 13.77 -6.91
C PHE A 12 8.81 14.66 -7.52
N ASP A 13 8.49 15.93 -7.83
CA ASP A 13 9.40 16.84 -8.54
C ASP A 13 10.53 17.37 -7.64
N LEU A 14 10.36 17.34 -6.32
CA LEU A 14 11.43 17.66 -5.37
C LEU A 14 12.49 16.56 -5.27
N ARG A 15 12.18 15.33 -5.69
CA ARG A 15 13.05 14.15 -5.53
C ARG A 15 13.89 13.82 -6.75
N TYR A 16 13.43 14.25 -7.92
CA TYR A 16 14.03 13.91 -9.19
C TYR A 16 14.21 15.19 -10.00
N SER A 17 15.19 15.26 -10.89
CA SER A 17 15.25 16.41 -11.79
C SER A 17 14.03 16.49 -12.71
N GLY A 18 13.72 17.70 -13.19
CA GLY A 18 12.51 17.98 -13.97
C GLY A 18 12.25 17.04 -15.15
N TRP A 19 13.30 16.49 -15.77
CA TRP A 19 13.23 15.60 -16.94
C TRP A 19 12.77 14.16 -16.67
N VAL A 20 12.61 13.77 -15.40
CA VAL A 20 12.25 12.39 -15.05
C VAL A 20 10.88 12.00 -15.60
N ARG A 21 9.93 12.95 -15.66
CA ARG A 21 8.57 12.67 -16.09
C ARG A 21 8.52 12.40 -17.58
N GLU A 22 9.27 13.17 -18.36
CA GLU A 22 9.46 13.00 -19.80
C GLU A 22 10.07 11.64 -20.07
N ALA A 23 11.18 11.30 -19.40
CA ALA A 23 11.83 10.00 -19.58
C ALA A 23 10.92 8.81 -19.24
N LEU A 24 10.10 8.92 -18.18
CA LEU A 24 9.12 7.91 -17.83
C LEU A 24 7.94 7.85 -18.81
N ASN A 25 7.54 8.98 -19.41
CA ASN A 25 6.45 9.05 -20.38
C ASN A 25 6.80 8.45 -21.74
N GLU A 26 8.09 8.40 -22.09
CA GLU A 26 8.58 7.71 -23.29
C GLU A 26 8.43 6.19 -23.22
N LEU A 27 8.26 5.63 -22.00
CA LEU A 27 8.03 4.20 -21.85
C LEU A 27 6.61 3.83 -22.32
N PRO A 28 6.48 2.85 -23.23
CA PRO A 28 5.17 2.40 -23.71
C PRO A 28 4.43 1.53 -22.68
N ASP A 29 5.11 1.15 -21.60
CA ASP A 29 4.62 0.22 -20.60
C ASP A 29 3.55 0.82 -19.69
N CYS A 30 2.74 -0.07 -19.11
CA CYS A 30 1.68 0.27 -18.19
C CYS A 30 2.20 0.18 -16.75
N PHE A 31 2.38 1.35 -16.13
CA PHE A 31 2.85 1.44 -14.74
C PHE A 31 2.35 2.71 -14.04
N THR A 32 2.36 2.66 -12.72
CA THR A 32 2.08 3.77 -11.81
C THR A 32 3.18 3.89 -10.78
N ILE A 33 3.47 5.11 -10.32
CA ILE A 33 4.30 5.36 -9.15
C ILE A 33 3.42 5.98 -8.07
N THR A 34 3.48 5.43 -6.87
CA THR A 34 2.74 5.92 -5.70
C THR A 34 3.70 6.42 -4.64
N ASP A 35 3.23 7.33 -3.79
CA ASP A 35 4.01 7.90 -2.69
C ASP A 35 3.39 7.51 -1.34
N PRO A 36 4.02 6.60 -0.56
CA PRO A 36 3.53 6.20 0.74
C PRO A 36 3.75 7.25 1.84
N CYS A 37 4.52 8.31 1.57
CA CYS A 37 4.73 9.42 2.51
C CYS A 37 3.58 10.42 2.50
N ILE A 38 2.74 10.41 1.46
CA ILE A 38 1.52 11.22 1.40
C ILE A 38 0.34 10.41 1.95
N SER A 39 -0.48 11.08 2.76
CA SER A 39 -1.69 10.48 3.33
C SER A 39 -2.58 9.85 2.25
N GLY A 40 -2.99 8.61 2.49
CA GLY A 40 -3.79 7.83 1.55
C GLY A 40 -2.99 7.05 0.50
N HIS A 41 -1.65 7.14 0.50
CA HIS A 41 -0.77 6.47 -0.45
C HIS A 41 -1.23 6.72 -1.92
N PRO A 42 -1.25 7.99 -2.36
CA PRO A 42 -1.73 8.35 -3.68
C PRO A 42 -0.77 7.96 -4.80
N ILE A 43 -1.33 7.84 -6.00
CA ILE A 43 -0.60 7.78 -7.27
C ILE A 43 -0.07 9.18 -7.57
N VAL A 44 1.24 9.30 -7.75
CA VAL A 44 1.95 10.56 -8.06
C VAL A 44 2.41 10.60 -9.52
N PHE A 45 2.43 9.45 -10.19
CA PHE A 45 2.70 9.32 -11.62
C PHE A 45 1.91 8.15 -12.21
N ALA A 46 1.36 8.33 -13.41
CA ALA A 46 0.73 7.28 -14.21
C ALA A 46 1.24 7.39 -15.65
N SER A 47 1.72 6.29 -16.21
CA SER A 47 2.28 6.28 -17.56
C SER A 47 1.21 6.44 -18.64
N ASN A 48 1.60 6.86 -19.84
CA ASN A 48 0.70 6.90 -21.00
C ASN A 48 0.11 5.52 -21.32
N GLY A 49 0.93 4.46 -21.17
CA GLY A 49 0.47 3.08 -21.32
C GLY A 49 -0.62 2.72 -20.30
N PHE A 50 -0.49 3.18 -19.05
CA PHE A 50 -1.49 2.99 -18.02
C PHE A 50 -2.82 3.68 -18.37
N LEU A 51 -2.77 4.97 -18.72
CA LEU A 51 -3.95 5.75 -19.07
C LEU A 51 -4.69 5.12 -20.25
N LYS A 52 -3.96 4.67 -21.28
CA LYS A 52 -4.54 4.02 -22.46
C LYS A 52 -5.23 2.69 -22.15
N ILE A 53 -4.64 1.85 -21.30
CA ILE A 53 -5.19 0.51 -20.99
C ILE A 53 -6.41 0.60 -20.07
N PHE A 54 -6.36 1.47 -19.06
CA PHE A 54 -7.43 1.61 -18.09
C PHE A 54 -8.53 2.58 -18.55
N GLY A 55 -8.25 3.48 -19.49
CA GLY A 55 -9.20 4.43 -20.06
C GLY A 55 -9.48 5.66 -19.20
N TYR A 56 -8.63 5.94 -18.20
CA TYR A 56 -8.75 7.12 -17.35
C TYR A 56 -7.89 8.28 -17.88
N SER A 57 -8.29 9.51 -17.58
CA SER A 57 -7.40 10.68 -17.77
C SER A 57 -6.37 10.77 -16.64
N LYS A 58 -5.30 11.53 -16.87
CA LYS A 58 -4.27 11.79 -15.85
C LYS A 58 -4.89 12.42 -14.60
N ASP A 59 -5.75 13.42 -14.76
CA ASP A 59 -6.38 14.16 -13.66
C ASP A 59 -7.33 13.29 -12.82
N GLU A 60 -7.90 12.24 -13.41
CA GLU A 60 -8.74 11.28 -12.68
C GLU A 60 -7.93 10.34 -11.79
N VAL A 61 -6.66 10.09 -12.14
CA VAL A 61 -5.80 9.08 -11.52
C VAL A 61 -4.85 9.67 -10.49
N ILE A 62 -4.23 10.81 -10.79
CA ILE A 62 -3.26 11.44 -9.89
C ILE A 62 -3.96 11.82 -8.57
N GLY A 63 -3.33 11.50 -7.44
CA GLY A 63 -3.90 11.71 -6.11
C GLY A 63 -4.84 10.61 -5.62
N ARG A 64 -5.26 9.67 -6.47
CA ARG A 64 -6.07 8.52 -6.06
C ARG A 64 -5.19 7.40 -5.52
N ASN A 65 -5.76 6.55 -4.67
CA ASN A 65 -5.14 5.29 -4.28
C ASN A 65 -5.47 4.20 -5.31
N GLY A 66 -4.54 3.29 -5.61
CA GLY A 66 -4.72 2.22 -6.61
C GLY A 66 -5.92 1.29 -6.37
N ARG A 67 -6.52 1.29 -5.17
CA ARG A 67 -7.78 0.59 -4.89
C ARG A 67 -8.95 1.00 -5.80
N VAL A 68 -8.89 2.17 -6.44
CA VAL A 68 -9.96 2.65 -7.34
C VAL A 68 -10.17 1.78 -8.57
N PHE A 69 -9.19 0.94 -8.93
CA PHE A 69 -9.28 0.03 -10.08
C PHE A 69 -9.83 -1.36 -9.72
N GLN A 70 -10.09 -1.60 -8.44
CA GLN A 70 -10.69 -2.84 -7.93
C GLN A 70 -12.21 -2.77 -8.08
N GLY A 71 -12.86 -3.92 -8.19
CA GLY A 71 -14.32 -3.99 -8.29
C GLY A 71 -14.90 -5.23 -7.62
N PRO A 72 -16.20 -5.53 -7.85
CA PRO A 72 -16.94 -6.52 -7.06
C PRO A 72 -16.35 -7.94 -7.09
N LYS A 73 -15.72 -8.32 -8.20
CA LYS A 73 -15.12 -9.65 -8.40
C LYS A 73 -13.61 -9.68 -8.12
N THR A 74 -13.00 -8.57 -7.72
CA THR A 74 -11.58 -8.55 -7.34
C THR A 74 -11.39 -9.37 -6.07
N ASP A 75 -10.51 -10.38 -6.13
CA ASP A 75 -10.28 -11.27 -5.00
C ASP A 75 -9.70 -10.52 -3.78
N ARG A 76 -10.33 -10.73 -2.62
CA ARG A 76 -9.94 -10.08 -1.37
C ARG A 76 -8.64 -10.63 -0.82
N ARG A 77 -8.29 -11.90 -1.08
CA ARG A 77 -7.00 -12.46 -0.62
C ARG A 77 -5.86 -11.82 -1.39
N SER A 78 -5.97 -11.70 -2.71
CA SER A 78 -4.98 -10.96 -3.52
C SER A 78 -4.81 -9.52 -3.05
N VAL A 79 -5.90 -8.80 -2.74
CA VAL A 79 -5.82 -7.44 -2.20
C VAL A 79 -5.14 -7.41 -0.83
N MET A 80 -5.37 -8.42 0.02
CA MET A 80 -4.71 -8.54 1.32
C MET A 80 -3.21 -8.78 1.15
N GLU A 81 -2.80 -9.69 0.25
CA GLU A 81 -1.39 -9.96 -0.04
C GLU A 81 -0.64 -8.71 -0.51
N ILE A 82 -1.28 -7.87 -1.34
CA ILE A 82 -0.72 -6.57 -1.74
C ILE A 82 -0.53 -5.66 -0.51
N ARG A 83 -1.53 -5.58 0.39
CA ARG A 83 -1.42 -4.75 1.61
C ARG A 83 -0.30 -5.25 2.53
N GLU A 84 -0.15 -6.56 2.68
CA GLU A 84 0.92 -7.16 3.46
C GLU A 84 2.29 -6.89 2.83
N ALA A 85 2.41 -6.97 1.50
CA ALA A 85 3.66 -6.63 0.80
C ALA A 85 4.05 -5.16 0.99
N ILE A 86 3.08 -4.23 0.97
CA ILE A 86 3.33 -2.82 1.31
C ILE A 86 3.75 -2.69 2.78
N ARG A 87 3.13 -3.43 3.69
CA ARG A 87 3.48 -3.43 5.12
C ARG A 87 4.90 -3.92 5.39
N GLU A 88 5.31 -4.94 4.66
CA GLU A 88 6.63 -5.55 4.79
C GLU A 88 7.69 -4.88 3.92
N GLU A 89 7.32 -3.85 3.15
CA GLU A 89 8.22 -3.13 2.25
C GLU A 89 8.96 -4.08 1.30
N ARG A 90 8.23 -5.06 0.76
CA ARG A 90 8.76 -6.10 -0.11
C ARG A 90 8.13 -6.06 -1.51
N PRO A 91 8.83 -6.56 -2.54
CA PRO A 91 8.22 -6.75 -3.83
C PRO A 91 7.13 -7.85 -3.80
N ILE A 92 6.18 -7.75 -4.73
CA ILE A 92 5.15 -8.77 -4.96
C ILE A 92 4.86 -8.89 -6.46
N GLN A 93 4.51 -10.10 -6.89
CA GLN A 93 3.89 -10.37 -8.19
C GLN A 93 2.62 -11.17 -7.95
N ILE A 94 1.50 -10.70 -8.49
CA ILE A 94 0.20 -11.35 -8.29
C ILE A 94 -0.73 -11.10 -9.47
N SER A 95 -1.48 -12.12 -9.87
CA SER A 95 -2.59 -11.94 -10.82
C SER A 95 -3.77 -11.27 -10.11
N LEU A 96 -4.26 -10.17 -10.67
CA LEU A 96 -5.34 -9.39 -10.11
C LEU A 96 -6.39 -9.09 -11.16
N LEU A 97 -7.67 -9.23 -10.80
CA LEU A 97 -8.78 -8.76 -11.61
C LEU A 97 -9.04 -7.28 -11.33
N ASN A 98 -8.80 -6.43 -12.33
CA ASN A 98 -9.05 -4.99 -12.28
C ASN A 98 -10.12 -4.58 -13.29
N TYR A 99 -10.61 -3.35 -13.14
CA TYR A 99 -11.68 -2.79 -13.94
C TYR A 99 -11.20 -1.54 -14.68
N ARG A 100 -11.53 -1.48 -15.96
CA ARG A 100 -11.37 -0.26 -16.76
C ARG A 100 -12.42 0.78 -16.38
N LYS A 101 -12.26 2.01 -16.87
CA LYS A 101 -13.20 3.11 -16.63
C LYS A 101 -14.65 2.79 -17.07
N ASP A 102 -14.80 2.03 -18.15
CA ASP A 102 -16.10 1.57 -18.66
C ASP A 102 -16.73 0.43 -17.83
N GLY A 103 -16.06 -0.03 -16.77
CA GLY A 103 -16.50 -1.15 -15.95
C GLY A 103 -16.12 -2.53 -16.49
N THR A 104 -15.41 -2.61 -17.62
CA THR A 104 -14.99 -3.90 -18.19
C THR A 104 -13.90 -4.54 -17.31
N PRO A 105 -14.13 -5.74 -16.76
CA PRO A 105 -13.12 -6.45 -15.98
C PRO A 105 -12.04 -7.04 -16.89
N PHE A 106 -10.80 -7.06 -16.42
CA PHE A 106 -9.71 -7.76 -17.09
C PHE A 106 -8.67 -8.25 -16.09
N TRP A 107 -8.03 -9.37 -16.43
CA TRP A 107 -6.93 -9.93 -15.66
C TRP A 107 -5.63 -9.22 -16.00
N MET A 108 -4.83 -8.96 -14.99
CA MET A 108 -3.48 -8.42 -15.16
C MET A 108 -2.53 -9.00 -14.13
N LEU A 109 -1.28 -9.21 -14.53
CA LEU A 109 -0.18 -9.41 -13.61
C LEU A 109 0.18 -8.05 -13.02
N PHE A 110 0.03 -7.92 -11.70
CA PHE A 110 0.50 -6.78 -10.94
C PHE A 110 1.86 -7.09 -10.34
N HIS A 111 2.89 -6.34 -10.74
CA HIS A 111 4.21 -6.40 -10.13
C HIS A 111 4.51 -5.08 -9.41
N MET A 112 4.62 -5.13 -8.09
CA MET A 112 4.90 -3.96 -7.27
C MET A 112 6.27 -4.07 -6.62
N CYS A 113 7.06 -3.00 -6.67
CA CYS A 113 8.38 -2.90 -6.07
C CYS A 113 8.52 -1.61 -5.25
N PRO A 114 9.04 -1.67 -4.02
CA PRO A 114 9.41 -0.49 -3.25
C PRO A 114 10.65 0.19 -3.86
N VAL A 115 10.68 1.52 -3.77
CA VAL A 115 11.83 2.37 -4.07
C VAL A 115 12.28 3.02 -2.78
N PHE A 116 13.53 2.81 -2.42
CA PHE A 116 14.13 3.27 -1.17
C PHE A 116 14.98 4.51 -1.40
N SER A 117 15.00 5.41 -0.43
CA SER A 117 15.98 6.49 -0.32
C SER A 117 17.31 5.91 0.18
N LYS A 118 18.42 6.26 -0.46
CA LYS A 118 19.77 5.86 0.00
C LYS A 118 20.24 6.66 1.22
N GLU A 119 19.63 7.81 1.51
CA GLU A 119 20.03 8.65 2.64
C GLU A 119 19.62 8.02 3.98
N ASP A 120 18.44 7.43 4.02
CA ASP A 120 17.79 6.99 5.26
C ASP A 120 17.17 5.59 5.17
N GLY A 121 17.25 4.91 4.02
CA GLY A 121 16.70 3.57 3.82
C GLY A 121 15.17 3.50 3.82
N ARG A 122 14.44 4.63 3.82
CA ARG A 122 12.96 4.62 3.79
C ARG A 122 12.42 4.33 2.41
N VAL A 123 11.28 3.64 2.35
CA VAL A 123 10.48 3.59 1.12
C VAL A 123 9.91 4.97 0.83
N ILE A 124 10.32 5.55 -0.29
CA ILE A 124 9.86 6.86 -0.77
C ILE A 124 8.79 6.72 -1.85
N HIS A 125 8.77 5.61 -2.59
CA HIS A 125 7.78 5.32 -3.62
C HIS A 125 7.52 3.83 -3.74
N PHE A 126 6.38 3.45 -4.32
CA PHE A 126 6.18 2.13 -4.89
C PHE A 126 5.96 2.25 -6.40
N VAL A 127 6.66 1.42 -7.17
CA VAL A 127 6.44 1.25 -8.61
C VAL A 127 5.53 0.05 -8.80
N GLY A 128 4.36 0.27 -9.40
CA GLY A 128 3.42 -0.79 -9.77
C GLY A 128 3.38 -0.95 -11.29
N VAL A 129 3.91 -2.04 -11.81
CA VAL A 129 3.84 -2.43 -13.23
C VAL A 129 2.63 -3.33 -13.43
N GLN A 130 1.87 -3.08 -14.50
CA GLN A 130 0.66 -3.81 -14.83
C GLN A 130 0.75 -4.43 -16.22
N VAL A 131 0.73 -5.76 -16.32
CA VAL A 131 0.75 -6.48 -17.60
C VAL A 131 -0.58 -7.20 -17.80
N PRO A 132 -1.44 -6.78 -18.76
CA PRO A 132 -2.69 -7.49 -19.04
C PRO A 132 -2.43 -8.95 -19.42
N ILE A 133 -3.17 -9.86 -18.80
CA ILE A 133 -3.06 -11.31 -19.07
C ILE A 133 -4.04 -11.66 -20.18
N HIS A 134 -3.52 -12.20 -21.28
CA HIS A 134 -4.36 -12.60 -22.42
C HIS A 134 -4.70 -14.09 -22.29
N ARG A 135 -5.99 -14.39 -22.11
CA ARG A 135 -6.45 -15.79 -22.14
C ARG A 135 -6.26 -16.35 -23.54
N ARG A 136 -5.55 -17.49 -23.64
CA ARG A 136 -5.63 -18.32 -24.85
C ARG A 136 -6.99 -19.03 -24.83
N PRO A 137 -7.80 -18.97 -25.91
CA PRO A 137 -8.97 -19.81 -26.03
C PRO A 137 -8.54 -21.27 -25.89
N ARG A 138 -9.13 -22.00 -24.94
CA ARG A 138 -9.01 -23.46 -24.93
C ARG A 138 -9.47 -23.92 -26.31
N HIS A 139 -8.58 -24.52 -27.08
CA HIS A 139 -8.98 -25.15 -28.34
C HIS A 139 -10.14 -26.08 -28.04
N SER A 140 -11.27 -25.82 -28.67
CA SER A 140 -12.42 -26.72 -28.74
C SER A 140 -11.87 -28.12 -28.92
N ARG A 141 -12.17 -29.04 -27.97
CA ARG A 141 -11.91 -30.46 -28.16
C ARG A 141 -12.59 -30.84 -29.46
N CYS A 142 -11.82 -31.01 -30.53
CA CYS A 142 -12.30 -31.55 -31.77
C CYS A 142 -12.71 -32.99 -31.46
N THR A 143 -14.00 -33.20 -31.21
CA THR A 143 -14.58 -34.54 -31.18
C THR A 143 -14.52 -35.06 -32.60
N ILE A 144 -13.43 -35.76 -32.91
CA ILE A 144 -13.38 -36.60 -34.10
C ILE A 144 -14.42 -37.71 -33.89
N ALA A 145 -15.63 -37.46 -34.37
CA ALA A 145 -16.61 -38.49 -34.64
C ALA A 145 -16.15 -39.26 -35.89
N GLY A 146 -15.92 -40.56 -35.75
CA GLY A 146 -15.51 -41.41 -36.85
C GLY A 146 -15.55 -42.89 -36.46
N ASN A 147 -16.75 -43.47 -36.46
CA ASN A 147 -16.92 -44.92 -36.61
C ASN A 147 -16.63 -45.29 -38.07
N ALA A 148 -15.67 -46.18 -38.34
CA ALA A 148 -15.82 -47.33 -39.23
C ALA A 148 -14.47 -48.05 -39.44
N MET A 149 -14.58 -49.37 -39.42
CA MET A 149 -13.57 -50.41 -39.54
C MET A 149 -13.15 -50.61 -41.00
N ASN A 150 -11.84 -50.82 -41.28
CA ASN A 150 -11.36 -51.84 -42.23
C ASN A 150 -9.82 -51.96 -42.33
N SER A 151 -9.38 -53.21 -42.14
CA SER A 151 -8.30 -53.98 -42.81
C SER A 151 -6.91 -53.38 -43.10
N CYS A 152 -5.94 -54.02 -42.44
CA CYS A 152 -4.75 -54.70 -43.01
C CYS A 152 -3.60 -53.91 -43.66
N GLU A 153 -2.43 -54.16 -43.06
CA GLU A 153 -1.11 -54.48 -43.64
C GLU A 153 -0.04 -53.39 -43.86
N ASN A 154 0.95 -53.50 -42.96
CA ASN A 154 2.40 -53.60 -43.20
C ASN A 154 3.29 -52.37 -43.41
N GLY A 155 4.33 -52.30 -42.56
CA GLY A 155 5.65 -51.72 -42.84
C GLY A 155 5.94 -50.38 -42.13
N ALA A 156 6.18 -50.34 -40.83
CA ALA A 156 7.49 -50.56 -40.15
C ALA A 156 8.48 -49.39 -40.27
N GLU A 157 8.66 -48.65 -39.16
CA GLU A 157 9.96 -48.34 -38.51
C GLU A 157 9.70 -47.64 -37.16
N PHE A 158 9.79 -48.38 -36.04
CA PHE A 158 10.92 -48.46 -35.08
C PHE A 158 10.95 -47.28 -34.06
N CYS A 159 10.45 -47.49 -32.81
CA CYS A 159 11.16 -47.95 -31.59
C CYS A 159 12.20 -46.93 -31.07
N LYS A 160 12.37 -46.56 -29.79
CA LYS A 160 12.07 -47.03 -28.42
C LYS A 160 12.36 -45.80 -27.52
N GLY A 161 11.97 -45.67 -26.25
CA GLY A 161 11.59 -46.67 -25.29
C GLY A 161 11.18 -46.05 -23.94
N VAL A 162 10.64 -46.93 -23.12
CA VAL A 162 9.97 -46.77 -21.83
C VAL A 162 10.96 -47.00 -20.69
N PHE A 163 10.82 -46.31 -19.54
CA PHE A 163 10.64 -46.87 -18.17
C PHE A 163 10.94 -45.88 -17.02
N ARG A 164 9.91 -45.60 -16.17
CA ARG A 164 9.72 -45.89 -14.71
C ARG A 164 10.43 -44.95 -13.72
N CYS A 165 9.88 -44.55 -12.57
CA CYS A 165 9.22 -45.31 -11.47
C CYS A 165 8.50 -44.32 -10.52
N CYS A 166 7.56 -44.60 -9.60
CA CYS A 166 7.08 -45.83 -8.95
C CYS A 166 5.61 -45.71 -8.46
N ARG A 167 5.00 -46.88 -8.27
CA ARG A 167 3.65 -47.21 -7.74
C ARG A 167 3.41 -46.82 -6.27
N ARG A 168 2.12 -46.65 -5.89
CA ARG A 168 1.43 -47.61 -4.99
C ARG A 168 -0.11 -47.59 -5.18
N GLU A 169 -0.65 -48.74 -5.55
CA GLU A 169 -2.09 -49.07 -5.59
C GLU A 169 -2.56 -49.52 -4.19
N VAL A 170 -3.85 -49.30 -3.90
CA VAL A 170 -4.63 -50.07 -2.92
C VAL A 170 -5.84 -50.62 -3.66
N CYS A 171 -5.99 -51.95 -3.67
CA CYS A 171 -7.03 -52.69 -4.39
C CYS A 171 -8.39 -52.71 -3.67
N SER A 172 -9.41 -52.91 -4.51
CA SER A 172 -10.77 -53.47 -4.32
C SER A 172 -10.88 -54.56 -3.24
N ASP A 173 -12.01 -54.89 -2.61
CA ASP A 173 -13.38 -55.15 -3.10
C ASP A 173 -14.37 -55.11 -1.93
N THR A 174 -15.64 -54.73 -2.12
CA THR A 174 -16.79 -55.62 -1.81
C THR A 174 -18.18 -55.09 -2.24
N VAL A 175 -18.93 -56.02 -2.85
CA VAL A 175 -20.40 -56.26 -2.91
C VAL A 175 -21.34 -55.35 -3.75
N MET A 176 -22.08 -56.07 -4.61
CA MET A 176 -23.28 -55.73 -5.38
C MET A 176 -24.29 -54.83 -4.66
N GLU A 177 -24.95 -53.93 -5.39
CA GLU A 177 -26.41 -54.02 -5.53
C GLU A 177 -26.96 -53.26 -6.74
N LEU A 178 -27.99 -53.87 -7.32
CA LEU A 178 -28.77 -53.54 -8.51
C LEU A 178 -29.63 -52.27 -8.30
N GLY A 179 -29.74 -51.40 -9.31
CA GLY A 179 -30.62 -50.22 -9.17
C GLY A 179 -30.91 -49.40 -10.42
N ARG A 180 -31.51 -50.03 -11.43
CA ARG A 180 -32.50 -49.49 -12.39
C ARG A 180 -32.24 -48.14 -13.10
N ALA A 181 -32.22 -48.24 -14.44
CA ALA A 181 -32.33 -47.14 -15.38
C ALA A 181 -33.65 -46.36 -15.26
N SER A 182 -33.59 -45.05 -15.52
CA SER A 182 -34.67 -44.31 -16.17
C SER A 182 -34.07 -43.19 -17.02
N ALA A 183 -34.14 -43.37 -18.33
CA ALA A 183 -33.98 -42.30 -19.30
C ALA A 183 -35.13 -41.30 -19.14
N LEU A 184 -34.82 -40.01 -19.23
CA LEU A 184 -35.82 -38.96 -19.45
C LEU A 184 -35.20 -37.89 -20.34
N ASP A 185 -35.92 -37.64 -21.42
CA ASP A 185 -35.61 -36.81 -22.56
C ASP A 185 -35.38 -35.32 -22.23
N SER A 186 -34.54 -34.72 -23.09
CA SER A 186 -34.64 -33.37 -23.66
C SER A 186 -34.73 -32.16 -22.71
N VAL A 187 -33.79 -31.22 -22.83
CA VAL A 187 -33.98 -29.95 -23.57
C VAL A 187 -32.60 -29.32 -23.77
N SER A 188 -32.19 -29.21 -25.03
CA SER A 188 -31.11 -28.33 -25.48
C SER A 188 -31.49 -26.87 -25.23
N SER A 189 -30.74 -26.18 -24.37
CA SER A 189 -30.80 -24.71 -24.24
C SER A 189 -29.55 -24.11 -24.87
N PRO A 190 -29.66 -22.94 -25.52
CA PRO A 190 -28.66 -22.43 -26.46
C PRO A 190 -27.38 -21.99 -25.75
N GLU A 191 -26.26 -22.11 -26.46
CA GLU A 191 -24.97 -21.56 -26.09
C GLU A 191 -25.07 -20.04 -25.89
N ASP A 192 -25.15 -19.60 -24.62
CA ASP A 192 -24.65 -18.28 -24.24
C ASP A 192 -23.19 -18.45 -23.84
N GLY A 193 -22.30 -18.07 -24.76
CA GLY A 193 -20.87 -17.94 -24.52
C GLY A 193 -20.58 -16.78 -23.58
N GLU A 194 -20.95 -16.88 -22.31
CA GLU A 194 -20.31 -16.10 -21.27
C GLU A 194 -18.88 -16.62 -21.15
N VAL A 195 -17.95 -15.94 -21.83
CA VAL A 195 -16.51 -16.11 -21.57
C VAL A 195 -16.32 -16.01 -20.07
N GLU A 196 -15.82 -17.10 -19.49
CA GLU A 196 -15.80 -17.41 -18.07
C GLU A 196 -14.79 -16.52 -17.30
N ILE A 197 -14.92 -15.18 -17.36
CA ILE A 197 -13.97 -14.19 -16.79
C ILE A 197 -13.74 -14.41 -15.29
N ASN A 198 -14.62 -15.19 -14.64
CA ASN A 198 -14.57 -15.55 -13.23
C ASN A 198 -13.49 -16.58 -12.86
N GLU A 199 -12.94 -17.36 -13.81
CA GLU A 199 -11.84 -18.28 -13.46
C GLU A 199 -10.53 -17.51 -13.14
N PRO A 200 -9.84 -17.83 -12.03
CA PRO A 200 -8.52 -17.29 -11.73
C PRO A 200 -7.58 -17.45 -12.92
N CYS A 201 -7.00 -16.34 -13.39
CA CYS A 201 -6.07 -16.36 -14.51
C CYS A 201 -4.63 -16.23 -13.98
N GLU A 202 -3.79 -17.22 -14.24
CA GLU A 202 -2.37 -17.14 -13.92
C GLU A 202 -1.60 -16.46 -15.06
N ALA A 203 -0.61 -15.64 -14.68
CA ALA A 203 0.30 -15.03 -15.62
C ALA A 203 1.36 -16.03 -16.09
N SER A 204 1.65 -16.03 -17.38
CA SER A 204 2.75 -16.76 -17.99
C SER A 204 4.12 -16.25 -17.53
N GLU A 205 5.15 -17.10 -17.65
CA GLU A 205 6.53 -16.69 -17.36
C GLU A 205 6.99 -15.52 -18.24
N LEU A 206 6.49 -15.41 -19.47
CA LEU A 206 6.79 -14.29 -20.36
C LEU A 206 6.23 -12.97 -19.80
N GLU A 207 5.01 -12.98 -19.28
CA GLU A 207 4.39 -11.81 -18.65
C GLU A 207 5.13 -11.40 -17.38
N LYS A 208 5.57 -12.39 -16.56
CA LYS A 208 6.39 -12.15 -15.37
C LYS A 208 7.76 -11.57 -15.70
N GLN A 209 8.45 -12.11 -16.71
CA GLN A 209 9.72 -11.60 -17.19
C GLN A 209 9.59 -10.17 -17.72
N LYS A 210 8.54 -9.90 -18.51
CA LYS A 210 8.22 -8.55 -18.99
C LYS A 210 8.03 -7.58 -17.82
N ALA A 211 7.23 -7.94 -16.82
CA ALA A 211 6.98 -7.10 -15.66
C ALA A 211 8.28 -6.76 -14.90
N ASN A 212 9.15 -7.75 -14.68
CA ASN A 212 10.45 -7.56 -14.05
C ASN A 212 11.38 -6.63 -14.84
N ALA A 213 11.44 -6.81 -16.17
CA ALA A 213 12.26 -5.98 -17.05
C ALA A 213 11.82 -4.52 -17.00
N VAL A 214 10.51 -4.27 -17.07
CA VAL A 214 9.92 -2.93 -16.97
C VAL A 214 10.21 -2.30 -15.62
N ALA A 215 10.01 -3.03 -14.51
CA ALA A 215 10.30 -2.53 -13.17
C ALA A 215 11.78 -2.16 -13.01
N SER A 216 12.69 -2.97 -13.56
CA SER A 216 14.13 -2.69 -13.53
C SER A 216 14.49 -1.45 -14.34
N ASN A 217 13.86 -1.25 -15.51
CA ASN A 217 14.07 -0.07 -16.34
C ASN A 217 13.59 1.21 -15.64
N ILE A 218 12.37 1.20 -15.09
CA ILE A 218 11.83 2.34 -14.32
C ILE A 218 12.75 2.67 -13.15
N LEU A 219 13.20 1.67 -12.40
CA LEU A 219 14.11 1.90 -11.28
C LEU A 219 15.45 2.51 -11.74
N SER A 220 15.98 2.09 -12.89
CA SER A 220 17.18 2.66 -13.49
C SER A 220 16.99 4.15 -13.81
N ILE A 221 15.85 4.50 -14.42
CA ILE A 221 15.49 5.90 -14.73
C ILE A 221 15.39 6.73 -13.44
N LEU A 222 14.64 6.24 -12.44
CA LEU A 222 14.51 6.94 -11.15
C LEU A 222 15.85 7.12 -10.46
N THR A 223 16.72 6.11 -10.50
CA THR A 223 18.06 6.18 -9.92
C THR A 223 18.90 7.25 -10.62
N HIS A 224 18.95 7.23 -11.96
CA HIS A 224 19.70 8.21 -12.74
C HIS A 224 19.26 9.65 -12.47
N TYR A 225 17.95 9.91 -12.49
CA TYR A 225 17.42 11.26 -12.25
C TYR A 225 17.36 11.67 -10.77
N SER A 226 17.68 10.75 -9.85
CA SER A 226 17.91 11.09 -8.44
C SER A 226 19.31 11.64 -8.19
N GLU A 227 20.31 11.27 -9.01
CA GLU A 227 21.71 11.71 -8.87
C GLU A 227 21.86 13.22 -8.99
N SER A 228 21.17 13.82 -9.97
CA SER A 228 21.18 15.26 -10.22
C SER A 228 20.52 16.08 -9.11
N SER A 229 19.63 15.47 -8.32
CA SER A 229 18.96 16.11 -7.18
C SER A 229 19.70 15.93 -5.84
N GLY A 230 20.71 15.06 -5.80
CA GLY A 230 21.40 14.63 -4.58
C GLY A 230 20.61 13.64 -3.69
N LYS A 231 19.30 13.43 -3.96
CA LYS A 231 18.41 12.58 -3.16
C LYS A 231 18.35 11.14 -3.69
N LEU A 232 19.49 10.46 -3.62
CA LEU A 232 19.70 9.17 -4.28
C LEU A 232 18.68 8.10 -3.88
N VAL A 233 18.28 7.28 -4.85
CA VAL A 233 17.30 6.19 -4.65
C VAL A 233 17.86 4.82 -5.07
N CYS A 234 17.23 3.74 -4.62
CA CYS A 234 17.57 2.36 -4.99
C CYS A 234 16.38 1.39 -4.84
N GLY A 235 16.43 0.23 -5.50
CA GLY A 235 15.37 -0.79 -5.42
C GLY A 235 15.57 -1.86 -4.35
N LYS A 236 16.68 -1.80 -3.62
CA LYS A 236 16.96 -2.68 -2.48
C LYS A 236 17.15 -1.78 -1.27
N CYS A 237 16.58 -2.19 -0.14
CA CYS A 237 16.83 -1.51 1.12
C CYS A 237 18.34 -1.50 1.39
N CYS A 238 18.97 -0.33 1.28
CA CYS A 238 20.34 -0.14 1.70
C CYS A 238 20.32 -0.09 3.21
N CYS A 239 20.81 -1.14 3.87
CA CYS A 239 20.86 -1.26 5.31
C CYS A 239 21.81 -0.21 5.92
N LEU A 240 21.35 1.04 6.06
CA LEU A 240 21.98 2.02 6.94
C LEU A 240 21.18 2.02 8.25
N SER A 241 21.72 1.27 9.21
CA SER A 241 21.52 1.37 10.66
C SER A 241 20.22 2.04 11.10
N GLY A 242 19.18 1.22 11.29
CA GLY A 242 17.89 1.65 11.79
C GLY A 242 18.01 2.37 13.13
N LYS A 243 17.74 3.67 13.15
CA LYS A 243 17.27 4.40 14.33
C LYS A 243 16.30 5.50 13.87
N GLY A 244 15.01 5.31 14.13
CA GLY A 244 14.02 6.40 14.11
C GLY A 244 13.03 6.49 12.94
N LEU A 245 13.02 5.54 12.00
CA LEU A 245 12.23 5.69 10.77
C LEU A 245 10.95 4.85 10.85
N LEU A 246 9.80 5.52 10.65
CA LEU A 246 8.50 4.85 10.62
C LEU A 246 8.36 4.08 9.30
N GLY A 247 8.02 2.80 9.41
CA GLY A 247 7.68 2.00 8.22
C GLY A 247 6.50 2.60 7.46
N SER A 248 6.53 2.46 6.14
CA SER A 248 5.51 2.96 5.21
C SER A 248 4.09 2.57 5.61
N SER A 249 3.86 1.34 6.10
CA SER A 249 2.52 0.93 6.56
C SER A 249 2.03 1.61 7.83
N LEU A 250 2.93 1.93 8.76
CA LEU A 250 2.54 2.76 9.89
C LEU A 250 2.17 4.15 9.40
N ASN A 251 2.98 4.76 8.55
CA ASN A 251 2.69 6.07 7.96
C ASN A 251 1.31 6.09 7.27
N MET A 252 1.02 5.09 6.44
CA MET A 252 -0.29 4.93 5.79
C MET A 252 -1.44 4.80 6.78
N SER A 253 -1.25 4.01 7.85
CA SER A 253 -2.29 3.78 8.86
C SER A 253 -2.58 5.05 9.65
N LEU A 254 -1.53 5.78 10.03
CA LEU A 254 -1.61 7.06 10.72
C LEU A 254 -2.26 8.14 9.85
N GLY A 255 -1.98 8.17 8.54
CA GLY A 255 -2.57 9.14 7.60
C GLY A 255 -4.10 9.07 7.48
N ARG A 256 -4.72 7.96 7.89
CA ARG A 256 -6.19 7.82 7.89
C ARG A 256 -6.86 8.61 9.01
N ILE A 257 -6.13 8.98 10.05
CA ILE A 257 -6.64 9.72 11.21
C ILE A 257 -6.79 11.19 10.80
N LYS A 258 -8.01 11.75 10.95
CA LYS A 258 -8.38 13.10 10.49
C LYS A 258 -8.40 14.12 11.65
N GLN A 259 -7.48 13.99 12.58
CA GLN A 259 -7.34 14.86 13.75
C GLN A 259 -5.88 15.29 13.89
N SER A 260 -5.61 16.39 14.60
CA SER A 260 -4.25 16.85 14.87
C SER A 260 -3.58 15.94 15.90
N PHE A 261 -2.53 15.27 15.47
CA PHE A 261 -1.60 14.58 16.35
C PHE A 261 -0.19 14.50 15.78
N VAL A 262 0.75 14.19 16.67
CA VAL A 262 2.16 13.89 16.37
C VAL A 262 2.59 12.63 17.10
N LEU A 263 3.58 11.92 16.54
CA LEU A 263 4.32 10.88 17.25
C LEU A 263 5.75 11.36 17.49
N SER A 264 6.22 11.20 18.71
CA SER A 264 7.61 11.47 19.10
C SER A 264 8.29 10.17 19.53
N ASP A 265 9.56 10.01 19.14
CA ASP A 265 10.36 8.83 19.46
C ASP A 265 11.21 9.08 20.71
N PRO A 266 10.89 8.47 21.87
CA PRO A 266 11.64 8.68 23.12
C PRO A 266 13.02 8.02 23.11
N HIS A 267 13.35 7.18 22.12
CA HIS A 267 14.64 6.49 22.03
C HIS A 267 15.69 7.30 21.27
N LEU A 268 15.29 8.41 20.64
CA LEU A 268 16.18 9.34 19.97
C LEU A 268 16.53 10.54 20.87
N PRO A 269 17.72 11.15 20.71
CA PRO A 269 18.09 12.34 21.45
C PRO A 269 17.05 13.45 21.30
N ASP A 270 16.69 14.08 22.41
CA ASP A 270 15.71 15.17 22.48
C ASP A 270 14.24 14.80 22.16
N MET A 271 13.93 13.50 21.99
CA MET A 271 12.59 12.99 21.71
C MET A 271 11.90 13.76 20.54
N PRO A 272 12.47 13.66 19.33
CA PRO A 272 11.99 14.40 18.17
C PRO A 272 10.68 13.83 17.64
N ILE A 273 9.92 14.67 16.94
CA ILE A 273 8.74 14.25 16.18
C ILE A 273 9.19 13.40 14.99
N VAL A 274 8.66 12.18 14.91
CA VAL A 274 8.88 11.24 13.81
C VAL A 274 7.66 11.14 12.88
N TYR A 275 6.49 11.61 13.33
CA TYR A 275 5.28 11.76 12.52
C TYR A 275 4.51 13.01 12.92
N ALA A 276 4.00 13.73 11.93
CA ALA A 276 3.02 14.79 12.13
C ALA A 276 1.87 14.61 11.13
N SER A 277 0.64 14.61 11.66
CA SER A 277 -0.57 14.57 10.84
C SER A 277 -0.71 15.84 9.98
N ASP A 278 -1.47 15.74 8.89
CA ASP A 278 -1.74 16.91 8.04
C ASP A 278 -2.50 18.00 8.80
N ILE A 279 -3.45 17.60 9.66
CA ILE A 279 -4.22 18.52 10.51
C ILE A 279 -3.33 19.25 11.53
N PHE A 280 -2.25 18.62 12.00
CA PHE A 280 -1.28 19.31 12.87
C PHE A 280 -0.54 20.43 12.12
N MET A 281 -0.17 20.20 10.87
CA MET A 281 0.48 21.22 10.05
C MET A 281 -0.48 22.37 9.76
N GLU A 282 -1.74 22.07 9.45
CA GLU A 282 -2.79 23.08 9.26
C GLU A 282 -3.02 23.90 10.54
N LEU A 283 -3.12 23.25 11.70
CA LEU A 283 -3.32 23.90 12.99
C LEU A 283 -2.18 24.86 13.36
N THR A 284 -0.94 24.47 13.07
CA THR A 284 0.26 25.17 13.54
C THR A 284 0.91 26.09 12.50
N GLY A 285 0.58 25.90 11.21
CA GLY A 285 1.16 26.62 10.08
C GLY A 285 2.59 26.21 9.71
N TYR A 286 3.14 25.15 10.32
CA TYR A 286 4.48 24.64 9.99
C TYR A 286 4.42 23.59 8.88
N ALA A 287 5.40 23.62 7.97
CA ALA A 287 5.55 22.59 6.95
C ALA A 287 6.18 21.32 7.54
N ARG A 288 5.89 20.16 6.94
CA ARG A 288 6.33 18.84 7.43
C ARG A 288 7.84 18.77 7.71
N HIS A 289 8.65 19.31 6.79
CA HIS A 289 10.12 19.33 6.91
C HIS A 289 10.64 20.24 8.03
N GLU A 290 9.83 21.20 8.49
CA GLU A 290 10.16 22.09 9.61
C GLU A 290 9.77 21.47 10.97
N VAL A 291 8.99 20.39 10.96
CA VAL A 291 8.44 19.73 12.16
C VAL A 291 9.19 18.43 12.46
N LEU A 292 9.39 17.59 11.45
CA LEU A 292 10.04 16.30 11.60
C LEU A 292 11.49 16.48 12.10
N GLY A 293 11.90 15.64 13.05
CA GLY A 293 13.24 15.70 13.64
C GLY A 293 13.39 16.71 14.77
N ARG A 294 12.35 17.49 15.11
CA ARG A 294 12.39 18.47 16.21
C ARG A 294 11.50 18.06 17.37
N ASN A 295 11.86 18.47 18.57
CA ASN A 295 10.96 18.34 19.72
C ASN A 295 9.79 19.33 19.63
N CYS A 296 8.58 18.91 20.03
CA CYS A 296 7.36 19.73 19.99
C CYS A 296 7.43 21.07 20.73
N ARG A 297 8.43 21.28 21.61
CA ARG A 297 8.57 22.51 22.40
C ARG A 297 8.73 23.77 21.55
N PHE A 298 9.03 23.67 20.25
CA PHE A 298 9.08 24.84 19.36
C PHE A 298 7.75 25.61 19.28
N LEU A 299 6.63 24.98 19.66
CA LEU A 299 5.33 25.63 19.78
C LEU A 299 5.19 26.50 21.05
N SER A 300 6.14 26.43 21.98
CA SER A 300 6.14 27.28 23.18
C SER A 300 6.63 28.69 22.83
N GLY A 301 6.14 29.69 23.54
CA GLY A 301 6.56 31.09 23.41
C GLY A 301 6.67 31.78 24.76
N LEU A 302 6.69 33.11 24.75
CA LEU A 302 7.00 33.94 25.92
C LEU A 302 6.04 33.70 27.10
N ASP A 303 4.75 33.57 26.82
CA ASP A 303 3.70 33.44 27.84
C ASP A 303 3.30 31.97 28.09
N THR A 304 4.04 31.01 27.54
CA THR A 304 3.81 29.59 27.83
C THR A 304 4.23 29.28 29.26
N ASP A 305 3.27 28.86 30.09
CA ASP A 305 3.51 28.55 31.50
C ASP A 305 4.57 27.43 31.70
N PRO A 306 5.70 27.74 32.39
CA PRO A 306 6.73 26.74 32.70
C PRO A 306 6.26 25.62 33.62
N ALA A 307 5.27 25.84 34.50
CA ALA A 307 4.76 24.81 35.40
C ALA A 307 4.04 23.71 34.61
N THR A 308 3.24 24.10 33.62
CA THR A 308 2.60 23.17 32.67
C THR A 308 3.62 22.37 31.86
N GLN A 309 4.73 23.00 31.41
CA GLN A 309 5.82 22.27 30.73
C GLN A 309 6.50 21.25 31.65
N TYR A 310 6.72 21.61 32.91
CA TYR A 310 7.27 20.69 33.91
C TYR A 310 6.33 19.50 34.15
N GLN A 311 5.02 19.74 34.26
CA GLN A 311 4.02 18.68 34.38
C GLN A 311 4.09 17.69 33.20
N ILE A 312 4.15 18.20 31.96
CA ILE A 312 4.33 17.36 30.77
C ILE A 312 5.60 16.50 30.89
N LYS A 313 6.71 17.12 31.28
CA LYS A 313 8.01 16.43 31.42
C LYS A 313 7.94 15.30 32.45
N GLU A 314 7.31 15.52 33.60
CA GLU A 314 7.15 14.50 34.63
C GLU A 314 6.23 13.36 34.17
N CYS A 315 5.14 13.65 33.45
CA CYS A 315 4.26 12.62 32.89
C CYS A 315 4.99 11.75 31.85
N ILE A 316 5.82 12.35 30.99
CA ILE A 316 6.67 11.60 30.06
C ILE A 316 7.67 10.73 30.81
N ARG A 317 8.36 11.28 31.83
CA ARG A 317 9.35 10.56 32.65
C ARG A 317 8.74 9.37 33.39
N THR A 318 7.49 9.49 33.83
CA THR A 318 6.75 8.45 34.57
C THR A 318 5.93 7.53 33.67
N GLU A 319 6.03 7.71 32.34
CA GLU A 319 5.25 6.99 31.32
C GLU A 319 3.74 7.02 31.60
N GLN A 320 3.23 8.12 32.13
CA GLN A 320 1.80 8.32 32.40
C GLN A 320 1.15 9.22 31.35
N PRO A 321 -0.10 8.94 30.95
CA PRO A 321 -0.84 9.86 30.11
C PRO A 321 -1.19 11.14 30.89
N CYS A 322 -1.22 12.27 30.21
CA CYS A 322 -1.68 13.53 30.79
C CYS A 322 -2.46 14.36 29.80
N THR A 323 -3.38 15.18 30.31
CA THR A 323 -4.07 16.20 29.55
C THR A 323 -3.80 17.54 30.22
N VAL A 324 -3.29 18.49 29.46
CA VAL A 324 -3.00 19.85 29.94
C VAL A 324 -3.55 20.87 28.96
N ARG A 325 -3.85 22.06 29.47
CA ARG A 325 -4.19 23.22 28.65
C ARG A 325 -2.96 24.12 28.62
N ILE A 326 -2.31 24.22 27.47
CA ILE A 326 -1.05 24.94 27.32
C ILE A 326 -1.19 26.02 26.25
N LEU A 327 -0.63 27.21 26.49
CA LEU A 327 -0.55 28.26 25.49
C LEU A 327 0.55 27.93 24.49
N ASN A 328 0.20 27.81 23.21
CA ASN A 328 1.12 27.55 22.12
C ASN A 328 1.05 28.67 21.08
N TYR A 329 2.06 28.74 20.22
CA TYR A 329 2.20 29.75 19.19
C TYR A 329 2.37 29.06 17.83
N ARG A 330 1.63 29.55 16.84
CA ARG A 330 1.77 29.11 15.44
C ARG A 330 3.05 29.68 14.83
N LYS A 331 3.37 29.25 13.60
CA LYS A 331 4.52 29.75 12.83
C LYS A 331 4.52 31.27 12.69
N ASP A 332 3.34 31.86 12.48
CA ASP A 332 3.12 33.31 12.37
C ASP A 332 3.12 34.05 13.72
N LYS A 333 3.45 33.36 14.81
CA LYS A 333 3.46 33.86 16.19
C LYS A 333 2.08 34.16 16.78
N THR A 334 0.99 33.78 16.12
CA THR A 334 -0.34 33.88 16.73
C THR A 334 -0.47 32.89 17.90
N PRO A 335 -0.89 33.33 19.10
CA PRO A 335 -1.12 32.45 20.22
C PRO A 335 -2.43 31.66 20.05
N PHE A 336 -2.48 30.44 20.57
CA PHE A 336 -3.70 29.64 20.71
C PHE A 336 -3.63 28.74 21.93
N TRP A 337 -4.79 28.49 22.54
CA TRP A 337 -4.90 27.54 23.64
C TRP A 337 -4.96 26.13 23.06
N ASN A 338 -3.97 25.31 23.40
CA ASN A 338 -3.89 23.92 23.00
C ASN A 338 -4.32 23.04 24.18
N LEU A 339 -5.48 22.40 24.05
CA LEU A 339 -5.82 21.27 24.88
C LEU A 339 -5.02 20.06 24.38
N LEU A 340 -3.89 19.81 25.03
CA LEU A 340 -2.91 18.81 24.67
C LEU A 340 -3.09 17.55 25.50
N HIS A 341 -3.29 16.42 24.83
CA HIS A 341 -3.24 15.10 25.48
C HIS A 341 -2.02 14.32 25.01
N ILE A 342 -1.21 13.85 25.96
CA ILE A 342 -0.03 13.03 25.71
C ILE A 342 -0.28 11.64 26.28
N SER A 343 -0.02 10.59 25.50
CA SER A 343 -0.08 9.20 25.97
C SER A 343 1.12 8.40 25.46
N PRO A 344 1.69 7.50 26.27
CA PRO A 344 2.63 6.51 25.76
C PRO A 344 1.90 5.53 24.83
N VAL A 345 2.59 5.12 23.77
CA VAL A 345 2.17 4.10 22.82
C VAL A 345 3.17 2.96 22.90
N ARG A 346 2.70 1.80 23.35
CA ARG A 346 3.55 0.62 23.59
C ARG A 346 3.52 -0.32 22.37
N ASN A 347 4.67 -0.89 22.04
CA ASN A 347 4.78 -1.97 21.04
C ASN A 347 4.21 -3.29 21.59
N ALA A 348 4.31 -4.38 20.81
CA ALA A 348 3.84 -5.70 21.25
C ALA A 348 4.59 -6.26 22.46
N SER A 349 5.84 -5.85 22.72
CA SER A 349 6.59 -6.27 23.92
C SER A 349 6.24 -5.47 25.18
N GLY A 350 5.31 -4.51 25.09
CA GLY A 350 4.91 -3.67 26.21
C GLY A 350 5.85 -2.50 26.51
N LYS A 351 6.94 -2.34 25.77
CA LYS A 351 7.83 -1.17 25.88
C LYS A 351 7.22 0.03 25.16
N VAL A 352 7.44 1.23 25.68
CA VAL A 352 7.02 2.47 25.00
C VAL A 352 7.80 2.57 23.69
N ALA A 353 7.08 2.56 22.57
CA ALA A 353 7.64 2.76 21.24
C ALA A 353 7.65 4.25 20.88
N TYR A 354 6.55 4.94 21.17
CA TYR A 354 6.36 6.36 20.86
C TYR A 354 5.54 7.04 21.96
N PHE A 355 5.61 8.37 22.01
CA PHE A 355 4.58 9.19 22.64
C PHE A 355 3.68 9.80 21.57
N VAL A 356 2.36 9.69 21.75
CA VAL A 356 1.39 10.40 20.92
C VAL A 356 0.98 11.68 21.63
N GLY A 357 1.07 12.82 20.94
CA GLY A 357 0.54 14.10 21.37
C GLY A 357 -0.63 14.49 20.48
N VAL A 358 -1.83 14.64 21.06
CA VAL A 358 -3.06 15.03 20.35
C VAL A 358 -3.42 16.46 20.74
N GLN A 359 -3.52 17.34 19.75
CA GLN A 359 -3.79 18.77 19.95
C GLN A 359 -5.22 19.09 19.54
N ILE A 360 -5.91 19.88 20.36
CA ILE A 360 -7.20 20.48 20.03
C ILE A 360 -7.09 21.96 20.37
N GLU A 361 -7.39 22.83 19.41
CA GLU A 361 -7.54 24.25 19.71
C GLU A 361 -8.79 24.46 20.54
N ASP A 362 -8.59 24.99 21.75
CA ASP A 362 -9.66 25.28 22.70
C ASP A 362 -10.11 26.73 22.52
N SER A 363 -11.14 26.93 21.69
CA SER A 363 -11.78 28.23 21.54
C SER A 363 -12.76 28.49 22.70
N CYS A 364 -12.69 29.66 23.34
CA CYS A 364 -13.60 30.09 24.41
C CYS A 364 -15.09 30.18 24.03
N LYS A 365 -15.50 29.80 22.83
CA LYS A 365 -16.90 29.76 22.41
C LYS A 365 -17.47 28.39 22.75
N ASN A 366 -18.36 28.37 23.74
CA ASN A 366 -19.23 27.25 24.06
C ASN A 366 -20.13 26.96 22.85
N GLU A 367 -19.65 26.13 21.93
CA GLU A 367 -20.53 25.42 21.01
C GLU A 367 -20.63 23.98 21.50
N GLU A 368 -21.58 23.76 22.40
CA GLU A 368 -22.19 22.46 22.63
C GLU A 368 -22.93 22.03 21.36
N GLU A 369 -22.19 21.71 20.30
CA GLU A 369 -22.76 21.23 19.05
C GLU A 369 -22.55 19.71 18.99
N HIS A 370 -23.60 18.97 19.38
CA HIS A 370 -23.90 17.53 19.13
C HIS A 370 -22.75 16.55 18.79
N GLY A 371 -21.59 16.66 19.45
CA GLY A 371 -20.39 15.87 19.14
C GLY A 371 -19.76 15.19 20.36
N LEU A 372 -18.74 14.37 20.11
CA LEU A 372 -17.91 13.79 21.18
C LEU A 372 -17.20 14.90 21.96
N SER A 373 -17.13 14.77 23.29
CA SER A 373 -16.35 15.68 24.13
C SER A 373 -14.87 15.74 23.67
N PRO A 374 -14.16 16.86 23.87
CA PRO A 374 -12.75 17.00 23.45
C PRO A 374 -11.88 15.84 23.94
N GLN A 375 -12.08 15.40 25.18
CA GLN A 375 -11.38 14.25 25.76
C GLN A 375 -11.69 12.94 25.01
N ARG A 376 -12.95 12.68 24.64
CA ARG A 376 -13.31 11.49 23.84
C ARG A 376 -12.69 11.54 22.45
N ARG A 377 -12.62 12.72 21.82
CA ARG A 377 -11.94 12.91 20.53
C ARG A 377 -10.45 12.58 20.64
N GLN A 378 -9.77 13.08 21.68
CA GLN A 378 -8.35 12.77 21.93
C GLN A 378 -8.12 11.28 22.16
N LEU A 379 -8.91 10.64 23.01
CA LEU A 379 -8.77 9.22 23.32
C LEU A 379 -9.07 8.32 22.11
N SER A 380 -9.98 8.72 21.23
CA SER A 380 -10.22 8.02 19.96
C SER A 380 -8.97 7.98 19.08
N VAL A 381 -8.27 9.12 18.95
CA VAL A 381 -6.99 9.21 18.22
C VAL A 381 -5.93 8.33 18.87
N VAL A 382 -5.78 8.39 20.19
CA VAL A 382 -4.84 7.55 20.94
C VAL A 382 -5.12 6.06 20.70
N GLY A 383 -6.39 5.66 20.70
CA GLY A 383 -6.82 4.29 20.39
C GLY A 383 -6.39 3.86 18.98
N ALA A 384 -6.69 4.68 17.96
CA ALA A 384 -6.32 4.40 16.58
C ALA A 384 -4.80 4.28 16.38
N VAL A 385 -4.02 5.19 16.99
CA VAL A 385 -2.55 5.15 16.97
C VAL A 385 -2.02 3.90 17.67
N LYS A 386 -2.55 3.54 18.85
CA LYS A 386 -2.15 2.32 19.57
C LYS A 386 -2.38 1.06 18.75
N VAL A 387 -3.49 0.98 18.01
CA VAL A 387 -3.75 -0.13 17.09
C VAL A 387 -2.72 -0.14 15.96
N ALA A 388 -2.49 0.99 15.30
CA ALA A 388 -1.55 1.10 14.19
C ALA A 388 -0.12 0.68 14.57
N VAL A 389 0.38 1.12 15.73
CA VAL A 389 1.72 0.77 16.21
C VAL A 389 1.82 -0.71 16.61
N ARG A 390 0.79 -1.28 17.25
CA ARG A 390 0.79 -2.71 17.62
C ARG A 390 0.79 -3.64 16.40
N SER A 391 0.06 -3.28 15.35
CA SER A 391 0.02 -4.06 14.10
C SER A 391 1.37 -4.15 13.38
N MET A 392 2.32 -3.23 13.64
CA MET A 392 3.67 -3.34 13.08
C MET A 392 4.50 -4.46 13.70
N SER A 393 4.40 -4.64 15.02
CA SER A 393 5.31 -5.51 15.77
C SER A 393 5.01 -7.01 15.60
N ILE A 394 3.82 -7.37 15.10
CA ILE A 394 3.40 -8.77 14.91
C ILE A 394 4.16 -9.44 13.76
N GLY A 395 4.62 -8.67 12.76
CA GLY A 395 5.37 -9.21 11.62
C GLY A 395 6.86 -9.47 11.88
N ALA A 396 7.41 -9.01 13.01
CA ALA A 396 8.84 -9.16 13.32
C ALA A 396 9.17 -10.40 14.17
N SER A 397 8.14 -11.12 14.66
CA SER A 397 8.30 -12.25 15.59
C SER A 397 8.14 -13.63 14.95
N THR A 398 8.07 -13.72 13.62
CA THR A 398 8.07 -15.00 12.89
C THR A 398 9.38 -15.13 12.11
N SER A 399 10.46 -15.40 12.83
CA SER A 399 11.75 -15.83 12.28
C SER A 399 12.24 -17.05 13.05
#